data_AF-A0A8U0QCS6-F1
#
_entry.id   AF-A0A8U0QCS6-F1
#
_cell.length_a   1.000
_cell.length_b   1.000
_cell.length_c   1.000
_cell.angle_alpha   90.00
_cell.angle_beta   90.00
_cell.angle_gamma   90.00
#
_symmetry.space_group_name_H-M   'P 1'
#
loop_
_entity.id
_entity.type
_entity.pdbx_description
1 polymer ?
#
loop_
_entity_poly.entity_id
_entity_poly.type
_entity_poly.pdbx_seq_one_letter_code
_entity_poly.pdbx_strand_id
1 'polypeptide(L)'
;LSQEENELGMFLRFQAEHDRTKAGNMMDATSKALCASAKQRLVLCPPLHRMEQEVETFRRRAIADTLLTVTRMEKSRTEYRGALLWMKDVSQELDPDTCKHLDKFRKVQSQVRGSKDLFEKLKNDFWERTADVMSGIHESFKGLVPYQFTTLKDLRDPLEQLTDLENQDQNKEKAIQSN
;
A
#
# COMPACT_ATOMS: atom_id res chain seq x y z
N LEU A 1 4.24 -15.79 -18.94
CA LEU A 1 2.93 -15.30 -19.42
C LEU A 1 3.01 -14.06 -20.30
N SER A 2 3.33 -12.84 -19.80
CA SER A 2 3.34 -11.64 -20.67
C SER A 2 4.39 -11.70 -21.78
N GLN A 3 5.54 -12.34 -21.54
CA GLN A 3 6.56 -12.55 -22.56
C GLN A 3 6.08 -13.54 -23.65
N GLU A 4 5.52 -14.68 -23.25
CA GLU A 4 4.96 -15.69 -24.16
C GLU A 4 3.80 -15.13 -24.99
N GLU A 5 2.94 -14.28 -24.40
CA GLU A 5 1.87 -13.59 -25.12
C GLU A 5 2.40 -12.60 -26.17
N ASN A 6 3.49 -11.89 -25.84
CA ASN A 6 4.16 -11.01 -26.80
C ASN A 6 4.83 -11.81 -27.93
N GLU A 7 5.45 -12.95 -27.62
CA GLU A 7 6.04 -13.86 -28.61
C GLU A 7 4.97 -14.44 -29.54
N LEU A 8 3.81 -14.85 -29.01
CA LEU A 8 2.66 -15.29 -29.80
C LEU A 8 2.12 -14.16 -30.70
N GLY A 9 2.00 -12.94 -30.17
CA GLY A 9 1.60 -11.78 -30.96
C GLY A 9 2.55 -11.50 -32.11
N MET A 10 3.87 -11.56 -31.86
CA MET A 10 4.89 -11.39 -32.90
C MET A 10 4.85 -12.51 -33.95
N PHE A 11 4.59 -13.75 -33.54
CA PHE A 11 4.42 -14.88 -34.44
C PHE A 11 3.20 -14.71 -35.35
N LEU A 12 2.04 -14.34 -34.79
CA LEU A 12 0.83 -14.11 -35.58
C LEU A 12 1.02 -12.98 -36.59
N ARG A 13 1.78 -11.93 -36.24
CA ARG A 13 2.14 -10.85 -37.17
C ARG A 13 2.93 -11.37 -38.36
N PHE A 14 3.94 -12.18 -38.08
CA PHE A 14 4.78 -12.78 -39.12
C PHE A 14 3.98 -13.68 -40.08
N GLN A 15 3.04 -14.46 -39.54
CA GLN A 15 2.16 -15.30 -40.37
C GLN A 15 1.17 -14.47 -41.19
N ALA A 16 0.62 -13.39 -40.61
CA ALA A 16 -0.30 -12.49 -41.30
C ALA A 16 0.34 -11.79 -42.51
N GLU A 17 1.65 -11.49 -42.46
CA GLU A 17 2.38 -10.89 -43.59
C GLU A 17 2.40 -11.79 -44.84
N HIS A 18 2.25 -13.11 -44.67
CA HIS A 18 2.29 -14.10 -45.73
C HIS A 18 0.89 -14.58 -46.18
N ASP A 19 -0.17 -14.25 -45.43
CA ASP A 19 -1.55 -14.67 -45.70
C ASP A 19 -2.41 -13.46 -46.13
N ARG A 20 -2.81 -13.41 -47.41
CA ARG A 20 -3.68 -12.34 -47.95
C ARG A 20 -5.17 -12.61 -47.79
N THR A 21 -5.56 -13.69 -47.12
CA THR A 21 -6.95 -14.01 -46.88
C THR A 21 -7.50 -13.24 -45.67
N LYS A 22 -8.81 -13.39 -45.42
CA LYS A 22 -9.48 -12.88 -44.22
C LYS A 22 -8.81 -13.39 -42.93
N ALA A 23 -8.27 -14.61 -42.95
CA ALA A 23 -7.54 -15.18 -41.82
C ALA A 23 -6.26 -14.39 -41.50
N GLY A 24 -5.51 -13.96 -42.52
CA GLY A 24 -4.34 -13.09 -42.34
C GLY A 24 -4.69 -11.75 -41.67
N ASN A 25 -5.79 -11.11 -42.08
CA ASN A 25 -6.27 -9.88 -41.44
C ASN A 25 -6.64 -10.09 -39.96
N MET A 26 -7.32 -11.20 -39.64
CA MET A 26 -7.65 -11.56 -38.26
C MET A 26 -6.39 -11.85 -37.43
N MET A 27 -5.40 -12.51 -38.01
CA MET A 27 -4.11 -12.78 -37.35
C MET A 27 -3.35 -11.48 -37.05
N ASP A 28 -3.30 -10.51 -37.96
CA ASP A 28 -2.66 -9.21 -37.72
C ASP A 28 -3.36 -8.40 -36.62
N ALA A 29 -4.71 -8.36 -36.65
CA ALA A 29 -5.50 -7.73 -35.60
C ALA A 29 -5.25 -8.37 -34.22
N THR A 30 -5.26 -9.71 -34.17
CA THR A 30 -4.96 -10.47 -32.95
C THR A 30 -3.53 -10.21 -32.46
N SER A 31 -2.57 -10.18 -33.38
CA SER A 31 -1.16 -9.84 -33.12
C SER A 31 -1.03 -8.51 -32.40
N LYS A 32 -1.67 -7.46 -32.94
CA LYS A 32 -1.63 -6.11 -32.38
C LYS A 32 -2.23 -6.08 -30.98
N ALA A 33 -3.35 -6.75 -30.76
CA ALA A 33 -4.01 -6.84 -29.47
C ALA A 33 -3.12 -7.54 -28.41
N LEU A 34 -2.56 -8.70 -28.74
CA LEU A 34 -1.68 -9.46 -27.83
C LEU A 34 -0.40 -8.69 -27.51
N CYS A 35 0.25 -8.09 -28.51
CA CYS A 35 1.46 -7.28 -28.30
C CYS A 35 1.18 -6.06 -27.44
N ALA A 36 0.06 -5.36 -27.66
CA ALA A 36 -0.32 -4.19 -26.87
C ALA A 36 -0.61 -4.56 -25.42
N SER A 37 -1.44 -5.60 -25.19
CA SER A 37 -1.75 -6.15 -23.87
C SER A 37 -0.50 -6.59 -23.10
N ALA A 38 0.40 -7.32 -23.76
CA ALA A 38 1.65 -7.78 -23.16
C ALA A 38 2.56 -6.62 -22.76
N LYS A 39 2.76 -5.62 -23.63
CA LYS A 39 3.58 -4.44 -23.35
C LYS A 39 3.02 -3.61 -22.19
N GLN A 40 1.70 -3.41 -22.14
CA GLN A 40 1.06 -2.71 -21.02
C GLN A 40 1.34 -3.42 -19.69
N ARG A 41 1.17 -4.74 -19.62
CA ARG A 41 1.49 -5.50 -18.39
C ARG A 41 2.96 -5.45 -18.02
N LEU A 42 3.87 -5.53 -18.99
CA LEU A 42 5.31 -5.42 -18.74
C LEU A 42 5.70 -4.05 -18.17
N VAL A 43 5.10 -2.96 -18.68
CA VAL A 43 5.31 -1.60 -18.14
C VAL A 43 4.80 -1.46 -16.69
N LEU A 44 3.79 -2.25 -16.30
CA LEU A 44 3.28 -2.28 -14.93
C LEU A 44 4.17 -3.10 -13.97
N CYS A 45 5.03 -4.00 -14.46
CA CYS A 45 5.87 -4.83 -13.59
C CYS A 45 6.81 -3.99 -12.68
N PRO A 46 7.58 -3.00 -13.18
CA PRO A 46 8.45 -2.19 -12.33
C PRO A 46 7.71 -1.41 -11.22
N PRO A 47 6.61 -0.66 -11.47
CA PRO A 47 5.91 0.03 -10.40
C PRO A 47 5.22 -0.92 -9.41
N LEU A 48 4.70 -2.07 -9.85
CA LEU A 48 4.14 -3.07 -8.94
C LEU A 48 5.21 -3.69 -8.03
N HIS A 49 6.38 -4.02 -8.58
CA HIS A 49 7.48 -4.53 -7.78
C HIS A 49 8.02 -3.49 -6.80
N ARG A 50 8.10 -2.22 -7.20
CA ARG A 50 8.43 -1.13 -6.26
C ARG A 50 7.41 -1.04 -5.13
N MET A 51 6.11 -1.06 -5.46
CA MET A 51 5.06 -1.04 -4.45
C MET A 51 5.16 -2.23 -3.48
N GLU A 52 5.44 -3.43 -3.99
CA GLU A 52 5.70 -4.61 -3.17
C GLU A 52 6.86 -4.39 -2.19
N GLN A 53 7.99 -3.86 -2.67
CA GLN A 53 9.15 -3.54 -1.83
C GLN A 53 8.85 -2.47 -0.77
N GLU A 54 8.07 -1.45 -1.13
CA GLU A 54 7.65 -0.39 -0.21
C GLU A 54 6.73 -0.93 0.89
N VAL A 55 5.74 -1.74 0.52
CA VAL A 55 4.84 -2.42 1.48
C VAL A 55 5.62 -3.35 2.40
N GLU A 56 6.56 -4.11 1.86
CA GLU A 56 7.36 -5.03 2.66
C GLU A 56 8.30 -4.28 3.63
N THR A 57 8.87 -3.16 3.19
CA THR A 57 9.68 -2.29 4.05
C THR A 57 8.84 -1.67 5.17
N PHE A 58 7.66 -1.17 4.84
CA PHE A 58 6.71 -0.65 5.82
C PHE A 58 6.36 -1.71 6.87
N ARG A 59 6.01 -2.92 6.42
CA ARG A 59 5.65 -4.03 7.29
C ARG A 59 6.80 -4.48 8.20
N ARG A 60 8.01 -4.64 7.65
CA ARG A 60 9.15 -5.15 8.43
C ARG A 60 9.77 -4.11 9.36
N ARG A 61 9.80 -2.84 8.95
CA ARG A 61 10.50 -1.77 9.69
C ARG A 61 9.54 -0.84 10.40
N ALA A 62 8.66 -0.16 9.67
CA ALA A 62 7.80 0.88 10.27
C ALA A 62 6.85 0.32 11.33
N ILE A 63 6.23 -0.84 11.09
CA ILE A 63 5.36 -1.50 12.09
C ILE A 63 6.17 -1.95 13.31
N ALA A 64 7.34 -2.56 13.08
CA ALA A 64 8.20 -3.05 14.16
C ALA A 64 8.73 -1.91 15.04
N ASP A 65 9.16 -0.80 14.44
CA ASP A 65 9.64 0.39 15.14
C ASP A 65 8.52 1.06 15.97
N THR A 66 7.30 1.10 15.40
CA THR A 66 6.11 1.59 16.12
C THR A 66 5.79 0.69 17.31
N LEU A 67 5.80 -0.62 17.12
CA LEU A 67 5.58 -1.60 18.20
C LEU A 67 6.62 -1.43 19.32
N LEU A 68 7.90 -1.30 18.98
CA LEU A 68 8.97 -1.07 19.95
C LEU A 68 8.74 0.21 20.77
N THR A 69 8.29 1.29 20.10
CA THR A 69 8.00 2.57 20.74
C THR A 69 6.82 2.44 21.70
N VAL A 70 5.73 1.79 21.28
CA VAL A 70 4.54 1.52 22.12
C VAL A 70 4.91 0.66 23.33
N THR A 71 5.63 -0.44 23.13
CA THR A 71 6.05 -1.32 24.23
C THR A 71 6.88 -0.58 25.28
N ARG A 72 7.78 0.32 24.86
CA ARG A 72 8.55 1.16 25.78
C ARG A 72 7.66 2.13 26.56
N MET A 73 6.73 2.79 25.88
CA MET A 73 5.75 3.69 26.51
C MET A 73 4.87 2.94 27.53
N GLU A 74 4.36 1.75 27.18
CA GLU A 74 3.54 0.93 28.05
C GLU A 74 4.30 0.42 29.28
N LYS A 75 5.58 0.07 29.10
CA LYS A 75 6.47 -0.25 30.22
C LYS A 75 6.61 0.93 31.17
N SER A 76 6.93 2.11 30.65
CA SER A 76 7.06 3.33 31.47
C SER A 76 5.73 3.71 32.16
N ARG A 77 4.59 3.51 31.50
CA ARG A 77 3.25 3.67 32.11
C ARG A 77 3.06 2.74 33.30
N THR A 78 3.50 1.49 33.18
CA THR A 78 3.40 0.49 34.24
C THR A 78 4.30 0.85 35.42
N GLU A 79 5.53 1.29 35.16
CA GLU A 79 6.47 1.78 36.16
C GLU A 79 5.92 3.00 36.91
N TYR A 80 5.35 3.97 36.21
CA TYR A 80 4.69 5.13 36.82
C TYR A 80 3.51 4.73 37.71
N ARG A 81 2.66 3.80 37.26
CA ARG A 81 1.57 3.24 38.09
C ARG A 81 2.10 2.54 39.33
N GLY A 82 3.18 1.76 39.21
CA GLY A 82 3.85 1.12 40.34
C GLY A 82 4.37 2.14 41.35
N ALA A 83 5.02 3.21 40.88
CA ALA A 83 5.52 4.30 41.73
C ALA A 83 4.37 5.02 42.45
N LEU A 84 3.22 5.24 41.79
CA LEU A 84 2.04 5.84 42.43
C LEU A 84 1.45 4.96 43.53
N LEU A 85 1.36 3.63 43.30
CA LEU A 85 0.92 2.69 44.32
C LEU A 85 1.89 2.71 45.51
N TRP A 86 3.19 2.70 45.25
CA TRP A 86 4.19 2.80 46.30
C TRP A 86 4.10 4.12 47.07
N MET A 87 3.83 5.24 46.40
CA MET A 87 3.62 6.54 47.04
C MET A 87 2.38 6.54 47.93
N LYS A 88 1.30 5.88 47.49
CA LYS A 88 0.08 5.71 48.27
C LYS A 88 0.38 4.92 49.55
N ASP A 89 1.06 3.77 49.42
CA ASP A 89 1.35 2.89 50.55
C ASP A 89 2.26 3.60 51.58
N VAL A 90 3.33 4.27 51.12
CA VAL A 90 4.23 5.04 52.00
C VAL A 90 3.53 6.24 52.63
N SER A 91 2.54 6.84 51.95
CA SER A 91 1.74 7.93 52.52
C SER A 91 0.82 7.47 53.65
N GLN A 92 0.37 6.21 53.64
CA GLN A 92 -0.53 5.66 54.67
C GLN A 92 0.20 5.33 55.97
N GLU A 93 1.47 4.92 55.87
CA GLU A 93 2.34 4.60 57.00
C GLU A 93 3.18 5.81 57.47
N LEU A 94 2.88 7.01 56.97
CA LEU A 94 3.71 8.20 57.20
C LEU A 94 3.50 8.73 58.62
N ASP A 95 4.56 8.67 59.43
CA ASP A 95 4.65 9.38 60.71
C ASP A 95 5.45 10.67 60.53
N PRO A 96 4.82 11.86 60.67
CA PRO A 96 5.47 13.17 60.48
C PRO A 96 6.62 13.45 61.45
N ASP A 97 6.62 12.85 62.64
CA ASP A 97 7.63 13.08 63.67
C ASP A 97 8.89 12.22 63.46
N THR A 98 8.81 11.25 62.55
CA THR A 98 9.94 10.38 62.19
C THR A 98 10.63 10.90 60.93
N CYS A 99 11.77 11.58 61.10
CA CYS A 99 12.59 12.14 59.99
C CYS A 99 12.89 11.11 58.88
N LYS A 100 13.12 9.84 59.23
CA LYS A 100 13.35 8.75 58.26
C LYS A 100 12.14 8.47 57.35
N HIS A 101 10.92 8.61 57.85
CA HIS A 101 9.69 8.41 57.07
C HIS A 101 9.51 9.54 56.05
N LEU A 102 9.80 10.79 56.45
CA LEU A 102 9.81 11.93 55.54
C LEU A 102 10.84 11.77 54.42
N ASP A 103 12.05 11.29 54.73
CA ASP A 103 13.07 11.04 53.71
C ASP A 103 12.68 9.92 52.74
N LYS A 104 12.06 8.84 53.24
CA LYS A 104 11.50 7.77 52.40
C LYS A 104 10.42 8.35 51.48
N PHE A 105 9.49 9.13 52.01
CA PHE A 105 8.41 9.75 51.23
C PHE A 105 8.94 10.68 50.13
N ARG A 106 9.94 11.53 50.45
CA ARG A 106 10.61 12.39 49.47
C ARG A 106 11.25 11.61 48.34
N LYS A 107 11.93 10.49 48.64
CA LYS A 107 12.51 9.60 47.62
C LYS A 107 11.43 9.02 46.70
N VAL A 108 10.32 8.55 47.27
CA VAL A 108 9.20 8.03 46.48
C VAL A 108 8.56 9.13 45.62
N GLN A 109 8.37 10.33 46.15
CA GLN A 109 7.88 11.48 45.37
C GLN A 109 8.80 11.82 44.19
N SER A 110 10.12 11.78 44.39
CA SER A 110 11.10 11.98 43.32
C SER A 110 10.97 10.90 42.23
N GLN A 111 10.79 9.64 42.63
CA GLN A 111 10.62 8.53 41.69
C GLN A 111 9.28 8.59 40.92
N VAL A 112 8.19 9.00 41.57
CA VAL A 112 6.90 9.26 40.90
C VAL A 112 7.05 10.36 39.86
N ARG A 113 7.75 11.45 40.19
CA ARG A 113 7.98 12.54 39.24
C ARG A 113 8.81 12.09 38.04
N GLY A 114 9.95 11.43 38.29
CA GLY A 114 10.81 10.94 37.22
C GLY A 114 10.14 9.93 36.29
N SER A 115 9.37 8.98 36.86
CA SER A 115 8.61 8.00 36.05
C SER A 115 7.45 8.64 35.27
N LYS A 116 6.78 9.65 35.84
CA LYS A 116 5.77 10.45 35.13
C LYS A 116 6.38 11.18 33.94
N ASP A 117 7.50 11.88 34.15
CA ASP A 117 8.16 12.68 33.11
C ASP A 117 8.61 11.79 31.95
N LEU A 118 9.16 10.60 32.24
CA LEU A 118 9.53 9.62 31.22
C LEU A 118 8.30 9.09 30.45
N PHE A 119 7.21 8.76 31.15
CA PHE A 119 5.99 8.30 30.51
C PHE A 119 5.40 9.37 29.60
N GLU A 120 5.32 10.62 30.06
CA GLU A 120 4.78 11.71 29.25
C GLU A 120 5.65 11.99 28.02
N LYS A 121 6.97 11.94 28.15
CA LYS A 121 7.89 12.05 27.02
C LYS A 121 7.62 10.96 25.97
N LEU A 122 7.62 9.69 26.37
CA LEU A 122 7.40 8.57 25.46
C LEU A 122 6.01 8.61 24.79
N LYS A 123 4.99 9.06 25.52
CA LYS A 123 3.65 9.27 25.00
C LYS A 123 3.62 10.36 23.92
N ASN A 124 4.31 11.48 24.14
CA ASN A 124 4.35 12.57 23.17
C ASN A 124 5.14 12.16 21.92
N ASP A 125 6.30 11.51 22.09
CA ASP A 125 7.11 10.98 20.98
C ASP A 125 6.30 10.03 20.08
N PHE A 126 5.43 9.19 20.68
CA PHE A 126 4.55 8.29 19.94
C PHE A 126 3.51 9.06 19.09
N TRP A 127 2.87 10.08 19.68
CA TRP A 127 1.87 10.89 18.99
C TRP A 127 2.46 11.71 17.85
N GLU A 128 3.61 12.34 18.07
CA GLU A 128 4.34 13.12 17.07
C GLU A 128 4.66 12.24 15.85
N ARG A 129 5.29 11.07 16.08
CA ARG A 129 5.60 10.13 14.99
C ARG A 129 4.37 9.64 14.24
N THR A 130 3.28 9.36 14.96
CA THR A 130 2.03 8.91 14.33
C THR A 130 1.42 10.00 13.47
N ALA A 131 1.43 11.25 13.95
CA ALA A 131 0.94 12.40 13.20
C ALA A 131 1.78 12.66 11.93
N ASP A 132 3.11 12.60 12.04
CA ASP A 132 4.02 12.79 10.91
C ASP A 132 3.78 11.74 9.81
N VAL A 133 3.67 10.46 10.20
CA VAL A 133 3.38 9.38 9.25
C VAL A 133 2.02 9.58 8.58
N MET A 134 0.98 9.90 9.34
CA MET A 134 -0.35 10.15 8.78
C MET A 134 -0.37 11.37 7.84
N SER A 135 0.39 12.42 8.17
CA SER A 135 0.54 13.59 7.31
C SER A 135 1.27 13.24 6.00
N GLY A 136 2.36 12.46 6.09
CA GLY A 136 3.10 11.97 4.91
C GLY A 136 2.25 11.08 4.00
N ILE A 137 1.42 10.20 4.58
CA ILE A 137 0.42 9.43 3.83
C ILE A 137 -0.56 10.39 3.15
N HIS A 138 -1.20 11.29 3.90
CA HIS A 138 -2.18 12.21 3.34
C HIS A 138 -1.64 13.00 2.13
N GLU A 139 -0.41 13.52 2.22
CA GLU A 139 0.20 14.27 1.12
C GLU A 139 0.55 13.36 -0.06
N SER A 140 0.99 12.12 0.18
CA SER A 140 1.28 11.15 -0.90
C SER A 140 0.05 10.76 -1.70
N PHE A 141 -1.14 10.82 -1.09
CA PHE A 141 -2.41 10.53 -1.77
C PHE A 141 -3.09 11.76 -2.37
N LYS A 142 -2.56 12.96 -2.11
CA LYS A 142 -3.13 14.22 -2.58
C LYS A 142 -2.87 14.37 -4.08
N GLY A 143 -3.94 14.38 -4.87
CA GLY A 143 -3.87 14.45 -6.34
C GLY A 143 -3.91 13.11 -7.06
N LEU A 144 -3.95 11.97 -6.33
CA LEU A 144 -4.40 10.71 -6.92
C LEU A 144 -5.91 10.85 -7.24
N VAL A 145 -6.21 11.08 -8.52
CA VAL A 145 -7.58 10.90 -9.03
C VAL A 145 -7.95 9.44 -8.75
N PRO A 146 -9.13 9.15 -8.15
CA PRO A 146 -9.54 7.77 -7.86
C PRO A 146 -9.34 6.93 -9.11
N TYR A 147 -8.65 5.79 -8.94
CA TYR A 147 -8.19 4.86 -9.97
C TYR A 147 -9.32 4.58 -10.98
N GLN A 148 -9.44 5.41 -12.02
CA GLN A 148 -10.26 5.09 -13.18
C GLN A 148 -9.42 4.10 -13.95
N PHE A 149 -9.90 2.87 -14.04
CA PHE A 149 -9.31 1.83 -14.85
C PHE A 149 -9.42 2.26 -16.33
N THR A 150 -8.55 3.17 -16.78
CA THR A 150 -8.56 3.70 -18.15
C THR A 150 -7.98 2.69 -19.12
N THR A 151 -7.09 1.79 -18.68
CA THR A 151 -6.55 0.73 -19.54
C THR A 151 -7.63 -0.19 -20.13
N LEU A 152 -8.74 -0.44 -19.40
CA LEU A 152 -9.90 -1.19 -19.92
C LEU A 152 -10.81 -0.31 -20.81
N LYS A 153 -10.82 1.01 -20.61
CA LYS A 153 -11.51 1.94 -21.52
C LYS A 153 -10.77 2.08 -22.84
N ASP A 154 -9.45 2.22 -22.81
CA ASP A 154 -8.59 2.33 -23.99
C ASP A 154 -8.58 1.04 -24.83
N LEU A 155 -8.92 -0.10 -24.22
CA LEU A 155 -9.14 -1.38 -24.90
C LEU A 155 -10.59 -1.56 -25.40
N ARG A 156 -11.56 -0.79 -24.91
CA ARG A 156 -12.96 -0.85 -25.36
C ARG A 156 -13.12 -0.28 -26.76
N ASP A 157 -12.53 0.87 -27.04
CA ASP A 157 -12.69 1.55 -28.33
C ASP A 157 -12.12 0.72 -29.51
N PRO A 158 -10.95 0.07 -29.41
CA PRO A 158 -10.46 -0.85 -30.43
C PRO A 158 -11.34 -2.11 -30.61
N LEU A 159 -11.99 -2.60 -29.55
CA LEU A 159 -12.89 -3.76 -29.61
C LEU A 159 -14.22 -3.44 -30.29
N GLU A 160 -14.77 -2.25 -30.06
CA GLU A 160 -15.98 -1.77 -30.75
C GLU A 160 -15.72 -1.60 -32.25
N GLN A 161 -14.56 -1.04 -32.63
CA GLN A 161 -14.17 -0.91 -34.05
C GLN A 161 -13.99 -2.27 -34.75
N LEU A 162 -13.45 -3.28 -34.07
CA LEU A 162 -13.35 -4.64 -34.61
C LEU A 162 -14.73 -5.28 -34.80
N THR A 163 -15.64 -5.06 -33.85
CA THR A 163 -17.01 -5.57 -33.91
C THR A 163 -17.81 -4.91 -35.04
N ASP A 164 -17.61 -3.62 -35.27
CA ASP A 164 -18.25 -2.88 -36.35
C ASP A 164 -17.73 -3.27 -37.74
N LEU A 165 -16.43 -3.56 -37.86
CA LEU A 165 -15.84 -4.10 -39.10
C LEU A 165 -16.36 -5.50 -39.41
N GLU A 166 -16.49 -6.38 -38.41
CA GLU A 166 -17.09 -7.71 -38.57
C GLU A 166 -18.55 -7.64 -39.02
N ASN A 167 -19.34 -6.72 -38.45
CA ASN A 167 -20.74 -6.53 -38.82
C ASN A 167 -20.92 -5.98 -40.24
N GLN A 168 -20.01 -5.11 -40.70
CA GLN A 168 -20.03 -4.59 -42.07
C GLN A 168 -19.65 -5.65 -43.11
N ASP A 169 -18.68 -6.51 -42.80
CA ASP A 169 -18.27 -7.60 -43.70
C ASP A 169 -19.33 -8.71 -43.78
N GLN A 170 -20.00 -9.04 -42.68
CA GLN A 170 -21.12 -9.99 -42.69
C GLN A 170 -22.33 -9.48 -43.48
N ASN A 171 -22.61 -8.17 -43.44
CA ASN A 171 -23.69 -7.57 -44.23
C ASN A 171 -23.36 -7.53 -45.73
N LYS A 172 -22.09 -7.35 -46.11
CA LYS A 172 -21.65 -7.43 -47.51
C LYS A 172 -21.69 -8.86 -48.05
N GLU A 173 -21.26 -9.86 -47.28
CA GLU A 173 -21.34 -11.28 -47.68
C GLU A 173 -22.79 -11.75 -47.88
N LYS A 174 -23.73 -11.31 -47.02
CA LYS A 174 -25.16 -11.61 -47.17
C LYS A 174 -25.79 -10.94 -48.39
N ALA A 175 -25.36 -9.74 -48.75
CA ALA A 175 -25.85 -9.03 -49.94
C ALA A 175 -25.37 -9.67 -51.26
N ILE A 176 -24.20 -10.34 -51.24
CA ILE A 176 -23.65 -11.04 -52.41
C ILE A 176 -24.32 -12.41 -52.62
N GLN A 177 -24.79 -13.07 -51.56
CA GLN A 177 -25.50 -14.36 -51.64
C GLN A 177 -26.99 -14.24 -51.98
N SER A 178 -27.55 -13.03 -51.99
CA SER A 178 -28.98 -12.77 -52.25
C SER A 178 -29.28 -12.26 -53.67
N ASN A 179 -28.31 -12.31 -54.60
CA ASN A 179 -28.47 -11.97 -56.02
C ASN A 179 -28.21 -13.19 -56.92
#